data_AF-A0A7Y2FI35-F1
#
_entry.id   AF-A0A7Y2FI35-F1
#
_cell.length_a   1.000
_cell.length_b   1.000
_cell.length_c   1.000
_cell.angle_alpha   90.00
_cell.angle_beta   90.00
_cell.angle_gamma   90.00
#
_symmetry.space_group_name_H-M   'P 1'
#
loop_
_entity.id
_entity.type
_entity.pdbx_description
1 polymer ?
#
loop_
_entity_poly.entity_id
_entity_poly.type
_entity_poly.pdbx_seq_one_letter_code
_entity_poly.pdbx_strand_id
1 'polypeptide(L)' 'MEQPEVIREVKSHKDESILDQISLDLSQSLFERKFGSIVPWKEEVNRLLETLQKRTNHNVLMLGPTGVGKRTMVMRLA' A
#
# COMPACT_ATOMS: atom_id res chain seq x y z
N MET A 1 21.87 15.51 27.62
CA MET A 1 20.84 14.46 27.78
C MET A 1 20.50 13.98 26.39
N GLU A 2 21.36 13.13 25.81
CA GLU A 2 21.04 12.38 24.61
C GLU A 2 20.45 11.05 25.07
N GLN A 3 19.21 10.77 24.66
CA GLN A 3 18.61 9.46 24.86
C GLN A 3 19.18 8.52 23.80
N PRO A 4 19.65 7.32 24.15
CA PRO A 4 20.20 6.40 23.17
C PRO A 4 19.08 5.92 22.24
N GLU A 5 19.30 6.05 20.93
CA GLU A 5 18.49 5.40 19.91
C GLU A 5 18.46 3.90 20.22
N VAL A 6 17.27 3.40 20.54
CA VAL A 6 17.01 1.96 20.69
C VAL A 6 17.20 1.33 19.31
N ILE A 7 18.41 0.81 19.07
CA ILE A 7 18.69 -0.05 17.92
C ILE A 7 17.73 -1.22 18.03
N ARG A 8 16.75 -1.27 17.14
CA ARG A 8 15.81 -2.39 17.06
C ARG A 8 16.62 -3.65 16.76
N GLU A 9 16.68 -4.51 17.75
CA GLU A 9 17.26 -5.84 17.66
C GLU A 9 16.59 -6.60 16.51
N VAL A 10 17.35 -6.85 15.43
CA VAL A 10 16.88 -7.63 14.29
C VAL A 10 16.80 -9.08 14.75
N LYS A 11 15.63 -9.48 15.22
CA LYS A 11 15.36 -10.87 15.59
C LYS A 11 15.43 -11.73 14.34
N SER A 12 16.48 -12.56 14.27
CA SER A 12 16.62 -13.67 13.33
C SER A 12 15.38 -14.58 13.37
N HIS A 13 14.45 -14.35 12.46
CA HIS A 13 13.43 -15.31 12.05
C HIS A 13 13.89 -15.90 10.72
N LYS A 14 14.06 -17.23 10.69
CA LYS A 14 14.28 -17.97 9.45
C LYS A 14 13.14 -17.62 8.48
N ASP A 15 13.51 -17.15 7.30
CA ASP A 15 12.69 -17.01 6.09
C ASP A 15 11.86 -15.71 5.92
N GLU A 16 12.33 -14.54 6.35
CA GLU A 16 11.76 -13.26 5.84
C GLU A 16 12.29 -12.99 4.42
N SER A 17 11.37 -12.94 3.45
CA SER A 17 11.69 -12.66 2.04
C SER A 17 12.27 -11.24 1.91
N ILE A 18 13.11 -11.00 0.89
CA ILE A 18 13.56 -9.64 0.54
C ILE A 18 12.36 -8.70 0.37
N LEU A 19 11.23 -9.23 -0.12
CA LEU A 19 9.99 -8.48 -0.28
C LEU A 19 9.44 -7.98 1.06
N ASP A 20 9.47 -8.79 2.12
CA ASP A 20 8.92 -8.41 3.43
C ASP A 20 9.75 -7.28 4.08
N GLN A 21 11.03 -7.20 3.74
CA GLN A 21 11.93 -6.17 4.25
C GLN A 21 11.73 -4.80 3.56
N ILE A 22 11.32 -4.78 2.29
CA ILE A 22 11.26 -3.55 1.47
C ILE A 22 9.86 -3.15 1.04
N SER A 23 8.87 -4.00 1.28
CA SER A 23 7.49 -3.79 0.84
C SER A 23 6.50 -3.94 1.99
N LEU A 24 5.26 -3.50 1.75
CA LEU A 24 4.16 -3.65 2.69
C LEU A 24 3.02 -4.36 1.96
N ASP A 25 2.54 -5.47 2.51
CA ASP A 25 1.34 -6.12 2.01
C ASP A 25 0.10 -5.29 2.39
N LEU A 26 -0.49 -4.65 1.38
CA LEU A 26 -1.69 -3.82 1.55
C LEU A 26 -2.94 -4.66 1.80
N SER A 27 -3.06 -5.85 1.19
CA SER A 27 -4.21 -6.74 1.32
C SER A 27 -4.31 -7.30 2.74
N GLN A 28 -3.18 -7.77 3.30
CA GLN A 28 -3.13 -8.23 4.68
C GLN A 28 -3.44 -7.07 5.65
N SER A 29 -2.86 -5.89 5.41
CA SER A 29 -3.07 -4.72 6.27
C SER A 29 -4.54 -4.26 6.31
N LEU A 30 -5.27 -4.39 5.19
CA LEU A 30 -6.70 -4.12 5.11
C LEU A 30 -7.55 -5.18 5.80
N PHE A 31 -7.19 -6.46 5.63
CA PHE A 31 -7.86 -7.57 6.31
C PHE A 31 -7.79 -7.41 7.84
N GLU A 32 -6.64 -6.98 8.35
CA GLU A 32 -6.41 -6.68 9.77
C GLU A 32 -7.12 -5.38 10.24
N ARG A 33 -7.89 -4.71 9.37
CA ARG A 33 -8.62 -3.46 9.64
C ARG A 33 -7.76 -2.33 10.21
N LYS A 34 -6.46 -2.31 9.87
CA LYS A 34 -5.52 -1.29 10.35
C LYS A 34 -5.73 0.10 9.73
N PHE A 35 -6.61 0.23 8.74
CA PHE A 35 -6.92 1.49 8.09
C PHE A 35 -8.32 1.98 8.47
N GLY A 36 -8.43 3.29 8.72
CA GLY A 36 -9.70 3.97 9.03
C GLY A 36 -10.68 3.98 7.84
N SER A 37 -11.83 4.65 8.01
CA SER A 37 -12.88 4.73 7.00
C SER A 37 -12.36 5.22 5.65
N ILE A 38 -12.54 4.41 4.60
CA ILE A 38 -12.15 4.77 3.23
C ILE A 38 -13.31 5.53 2.56
N VAL A 39 -13.02 6.72 2.03
CA VAL A 39 -13.98 7.56 1.32
C VAL A 39 -14.41 6.88 -0.01
N PRO A 40 -15.68 6.96 -0.42
CA PRO A 40 -16.14 6.32 -1.65
C PRO A 40 -15.73 7.09 -2.92
N TRP A 41 -14.67 6.64 -3.58
CA TRP A 41 -14.29 7.06 -4.95
C TRP A 41 -14.73 6.02 -5.97
N LYS A 42 -15.99 6.07 -6.40
CA LYS A 42 -16.54 5.01 -7.26
C LYS A 42 -16.01 5.07 -8.69
N GLU A 43 -15.84 6.26 -9.25
CA GLU A 43 -15.48 6.40 -10.67
C GLU A 43 -14.00 6.08 -10.94
N GLU A 44 -13.09 6.60 -10.10
CA GLU A 44 -11.65 6.37 -10.24
C GLU A 44 -11.27 4.92 -9.99
N VAL A 45 -11.90 4.25 -9.03
CA VAL A 45 -11.69 2.81 -8.77
C VAL A 45 -12.16 1.98 -9.97
N ASN A 46 -13.30 2.31 -10.56
CA ASN A 46 -13.77 1.62 -11.76
C ASN A 46 -12.78 1.79 -12.93
N ARG A 47 -12.29 3.01 -13.17
CA ARG A 47 -11.28 3.29 -14.21
C ARG A 47 -9.95 2.57 -13.97
N LEU A 48 -9.55 2.46 -12.71
CA LEU A 48 -8.38 1.68 -12.30
C LEU A 48 -8.57 0.21 -12.66
N LEU A 49 -9.71 -0.37 -12.27
CA LEU A 49 -10.05 -1.77 -12.51
C LEU A 49 -10.12 -2.09 -14.01
N GLU A 50 -10.78 -1.24 -14.79
CA GLU A 50 -10.85 -1.37 -16.26
C GLU A 50 -9.46 -1.38 -16.91
N THR A 51 -8.53 -0.57 -16.39
CA THR A 51 -7.16 -0.51 -16.93
C THR A 51 -6.36 -1.75 -16.54
N LEU A 52 -6.45 -2.19 -15.29
CA LEU A 52 -5.75 -3.38 -14.79
C LEU A 52 -6.22 -4.68 -15.48
N GLN A 53 -7.47 -4.74 -15.92
CA GLN A 53 -8.03 -5.89 -16.64
C GLN A 53 -7.58 -5.99 -18.13
N LYS A 54 -6.84 -5.01 -18.66
CA LYS A 54 -6.39 -5.02 -20.06
C LYS A 54 -5.28 -6.05 -20.29
N ARG A 55 -5.23 -6.60 -21.50
CA ARG A 55 -4.13 -7.50 -21.92
C ARG A 55 -2.80 -6.78 -22.15
N THR A 56 -2.84 -5.51 -22.55
CA THR A 56 -1.67 -4.66 -22.81
C THR A 56 -1.82 -3.32 -22.10
N ASN A 57 -0.70 -2.74 -21.67
CA ASN A 57 -0.66 -1.46 -20.93
C ASN A 57 -1.58 -1.43 -19.70
N HIS A 58 -1.58 -2.51 -18.90
CA HIS A 58 -2.37 -2.60 -17.67
C HIS A 58 -1.75 -1.88 -16.48
N ASN A 59 -0.49 -1.44 -16.59
CA ASN A 59 0.19 -0.70 -15.53
C ASN A 59 -0.38 0.71 -15.41
N VAL A 60 -0.83 1.07 -14.20
CA VAL A 60 -1.43 2.38 -13.94
C VAL A 60 -0.43 3.32 -13.28
N LEU A 61 -0.34 4.54 -13.81
CA LEU A 61 0.35 5.66 -13.18
C LEU A 61 -0.67 6.64 -12.59
N MET A 62 -0.64 6.85 -11.27
CA MET A 62 -1.51 7.81 -10.58
C MET A 62 -0.82 9.18 -10.47
N LEU A 63 -1.40 10.21 -11.09
CA LEU A 63 -0.89 11.58 -11.09
C LEU A 63 -1.75 12.51 -10.22
N GLY A 64 -1.12 13.52 -9.63
CA GLY A 64 -1.84 14.56 -8.85
C GLY A 64 -0.98 15.29 -7.82
N PRO A 65 -1.52 16.30 -7.14
CA PRO A 65 -0.86 16.98 -6.02
C PRO A 65 -0.55 16.03 -4.84
N THR A 66 0.27 16.47 -3.91
CA THR A 66 0.49 15.76 -2.64
C THR A 66 -0.78 15.83 -1.77
N GLY A 67 -1.01 14.83 -0.92
CA GLY A 67 -2.16 14.84 0.00
C GLY A 67 -3.52 14.46 -0.59
N VAL A 68 -3.67 14.32 -1.91
CA VAL A 68 -4.94 13.92 -2.56
C VAL A 68 -5.35 12.46 -2.34
N GLY A 69 -4.58 11.69 -1.57
CA GLY A 69 -4.93 10.32 -1.20
C GLY A 69 -4.67 9.26 -2.27
N LYS A 70 -3.67 9.46 -3.14
CA LYS A 70 -3.22 8.44 -4.14
C LYS A 70 -2.96 7.07 -3.50
N ARG A 71 -2.34 7.04 -2.31
CA ARG A 71 -2.13 5.79 -1.55
C ARG A 71 -3.46 5.15 -1.14
N THR A 72 -4.41 5.95 -0.67
CA THR A 72 -5.75 5.50 -0.28
C THR A 72 -6.49 4.84 -1.44
N MET A 73 -6.28 5.31 -2.68
CA MET A 73 -6.91 4.73 -3.86
C MET A 73 -6.42 3.29 -4.10
N VAL A 74 -5.12 3.06 -4.00
CA VAL A 74 -4.53 1.71 -4.13
C VAL A 74 -5.01 0.81 -2.99
N MET A 75 -5.03 1.32 -1.76
CA MET A 75 -5.54 0.59 -0.59
C MET A 75 -7.05 0.30 -0.67
N ARG A 76 -7.81 0.93 -1.56
CA ARG A 76 -9.23 0.61 -1.74
C ARG A 76 -9.45 -0.58 -2.67
N LEU A 77 -8.48 -0.85 -3.56
CA LEU A 77 -8.56 -1.94 -4.52
C LEU A 77 -8.18 -3.29 -3.89
N ALA A 78 -7.19 -3.28 -2.99
CA ALA A 78 -6.78 -4.45 -2.21
C ALA A 78 -7.87 -4.88 -1.22
#